data_AF-A0A074U5A7-F1
#
_entry.id   AF-A0A074U5A7-F1
#
_cell.length_a   1.000
_cell.length_b   1.000
_cell.length_c   1.000
_cell.angle_alpha   90.00
_cell.angle_beta   90.00
_cell.angle_gamma   90.00
#
_symmetry.space_group_name_H-M   'P 1'
#
loop_
_entity.id
_entity.type
_entity.pdbx_description
1 polymer ?
#
loop_
_entity_poly.entity_id
_entity_poly.type
_entity_poly.pdbx_seq_one_letter_code
_entity_poly.pdbx_strand_id
1 'polypeptide(L)'
;MQGLVNRSIQNFLSDTFGEEVWRDIAQRSSIPEEGFEAMLGYDEAVTDTLIEAACTRLNRGRLDLLEDLGAYLTTREAVRRLLRYGGRDFVDFLRSLNELQGRTQMALDYLHLPELFLLEGEKDHFALEVRAAQPGWGAVLAGLVRAMADDYGALALIELIDPAPDGTERLSLRLLDHSHSRGRAFELSHAVGGAG
;
A
#
# COMPACT_ATOMS: atom_id res chain seq x y z
N MET A 1 12.53 -1.65 12.88
CA MET A 1 11.17 -1.77 13.47
C MET A 1 10.13 -1.89 12.35
N GLN A 2 9.96 -3.07 11.76
CA GLN A 2 9.08 -3.27 10.58
C GLN A 2 8.26 -4.57 10.63
N GLY A 3 7.99 -5.12 11.83
CA GLY A 3 7.28 -6.41 11.97
C GLY A 3 5.95 -6.46 11.23
N LEU A 4 5.16 -5.38 11.29
CA LEU A 4 3.88 -5.29 10.58
C LEU A 4 4.05 -5.25 9.06
N VAL A 5 5.07 -4.54 8.55
CA VAL A 5 5.38 -4.47 7.11
C VAL A 5 5.80 -5.85 6.61
N ASN A 6 6.75 -6.49 7.30
CA ASN A 6 7.23 -7.82 6.95
C ASN A 6 6.15 -8.88 7.05
N ARG A 7 5.26 -8.78 8.04
CA ARG A 7 4.09 -9.65 8.14
C ARG A 7 3.11 -9.43 6.99
N SER A 8 2.95 -8.20 6.52
CA SER A 8 2.12 -7.91 5.36
C SER A 8 2.70 -8.49 4.07
N ILE A 9 4.02 -8.41 3.89
CA ILE A 9 4.74 -9.05 2.77
C ILE A 9 4.61 -10.57 2.84
N GLN A 10 4.80 -11.17 4.01
CA GLN A 10 4.59 -12.61 4.23
C GLN A 10 3.18 -13.03 3.80
N ASN A 11 2.15 -12.36 4.33
CA ASN A 11 0.76 -12.68 4.03
C ASN A 11 0.46 -12.51 2.52
N PHE A 12 1.01 -11.48 1.87
CA PHE A 12 0.91 -11.31 0.43
C PHE A 12 1.50 -12.51 -0.32
N LEU A 13 2.71 -12.93 0.06
CA LEU A 13 3.40 -14.03 -0.61
C LEU A 13 2.67 -15.36 -0.40
N SER A 14 2.23 -15.66 0.82
CA SER A 14 1.50 -16.89 1.15
C SER A 14 0.13 -16.94 0.50
N ASP A 15 -0.64 -15.85 0.57
CA ASP A 15 -2.01 -15.82 0.05
C ASP A 15 -2.06 -15.82 -1.49
N THR A 16 -1.08 -15.17 -2.14
CA THR A 16 -1.07 -14.99 -3.60
C THR A 16 -0.34 -16.11 -4.32
N PHE A 17 0.77 -16.61 -3.77
CA PHE A 17 1.63 -17.60 -4.41
C PHE A 17 1.69 -18.94 -3.68
N GLY A 18 1.06 -19.05 -2.51
CA GLY A 18 0.95 -20.27 -1.73
C GLY A 18 2.07 -20.46 -0.68
N GLU A 19 1.77 -21.29 0.31
CA GLU A 19 2.65 -21.58 1.45
C GLU A 19 4.00 -22.18 1.07
N GLU A 20 4.07 -22.92 -0.05
CA GLU A 20 5.33 -23.49 -0.53
C GLU A 20 6.30 -22.42 -1.03
N VAL A 21 5.78 -21.41 -1.74
CA VAL A 21 6.58 -20.28 -2.20
C VAL A 21 7.06 -19.46 -1.02
N TRP A 22 6.19 -19.21 -0.04
CA TRP A 22 6.57 -18.55 1.20
C TRP A 22 7.72 -19.28 1.92
N ARG A 23 7.61 -20.61 2.13
CA ARG A 23 8.65 -21.40 2.82
C ARG A 23 10.01 -21.34 2.13
N ASP A 24 10.05 -21.45 0.80
CA ASP A 24 11.31 -21.35 0.04
C ASP A 24 11.93 -19.94 0.14
N ILE A 25 11.11 -18.89 0.10
CA ILE A 25 11.59 -17.50 0.30
C ILE A 25 12.12 -17.32 1.72
N ALA A 26 11.37 -17.74 2.75
CA ALA A 26 11.77 -17.63 4.15
C ALA A 26 13.11 -18.33 4.40
N GLN A 27 13.28 -19.55 3.89
CA GLN A 27 14.52 -20.31 4.00
C GLN A 27 15.71 -19.57 3.36
N ARG A 28 15.54 -19.00 2.16
CA ARG A 28 16.61 -18.26 1.45
C ARG A 28 16.99 -16.97 2.17
N SER A 29 16.03 -16.33 2.83
CA SER A 29 16.23 -15.10 3.60
C SER A 29 16.65 -15.35 5.05
N SER A 30 16.88 -16.61 5.45
CA SER A 30 17.17 -16.99 6.86
C SER A 30 16.09 -16.52 7.85
N ILE A 31 14.82 -16.51 7.41
CA ILE A 31 13.64 -16.17 8.21
C ILE A 31 13.00 -17.49 8.68
N PRO A 32 12.50 -17.58 9.93
CA PRO A 32 11.72 -18.73 10.38
C PRO A 32 10.49 -18.97 9.50
N GLU A 33 10.06 -20.23 9.32
CA GLU A 33 8.89 -20.54 8.49
C GLU A 33 7.59 -19.94 9.07
N GLU A 34 7.53 -19.80 10.39
CA GLU A 34 6.44 -19.11 11.11
C GLU A 34 6.35 -17.63 10.72
N GLY A 35 7.48 -17.07 10.27
CA GLY A 35 7.62 -15.73 9.73
C GLY A 35 7.71 -14.63 10.77
N PHE A 36 6.92 -13.58 10.59
CA PHE A 36 7.04 -12.33 11.34
C PHE A 36 5.95 -12.16 12.38
N GLU A 37 6.34 -11.68 13.55
CA GLU A 37 5.43 -11.18 14.59
C GLU A 37 5.21 -9.68 14.38
N ALA A 38 3.96 -9.28 14.20
CA ALA A 38 3.62 -7.91 13.80
C ALA A 38 4.11 -6.83 14.77
N MET A 39 4.20 -7.16 16.07
CA MET A 39 4.58 -6.24 17.15
C MET A 39 6.07 -6.30 17.50
N LEU A 40 6.87 -7.12 16.81
CA LEU A 40 8.31 -7.23 17.06
C LEU A 40 9.12 -6.31 16.14
N GLY A 41 10.22 -5.79 16.68
CA GLY A 41 11.21 -5.04 15.93
C GLY A 41 12.13 -5.98 15.15
N TYR A 42 12.25 -5.72 13.86
CA TYR A 42 13.22 -6.36 12.97
C TYR A 42 14.16 -5.30 12.39
N ASP A 43 15.36 -5.73 12.01
CA ASP A 43 16.31 -4.92 11.25
C ASP A 43 15.69 -4.52 9.90
N GLU A 44 15.99 -3.32 9.43
CA GLU A 44 15.47 -2.80 8.17
C GLU A 44 15.98 -3.61 6.97
N ALA A 45 17.20 -4.15 7.06
CA ALA A 45 17.80 -4.98 6.01
C ALA A 45 17.01 -6.28 5.76
N VAL A 46 16.22 -6.74 6.75
CA VAL A 46 15.39 -7.95 6.61
C VAL A 46 14.31 -7.77 5.56
N THR A 47 13.69 -6.58 5.51
CA THR A 47 12.63 -6.27 4.55
C THR A 47 13.17 -6.33 3.12
N ASP A 48 14.33 -5.73 2.87
CA ASP A 48 14.97 -5.77 1.55
C ASP A 48 15.42 -7.18 1.17
N THR A 49 16.04 -7.91 2.10
CA THR A 49 16.44 -9.31 1.88
C THR A 49 15.24 -10.20 1.53
N LEU A 50 14.09 -9.97 2.18
CA LEU A 50 12.85 -10.68 1.90
C LEU A 50 12.32 -10.36 0.49
N ILE A 51 12.29 -9.08 0.11
CA ILE A 51 11.83 -8.64 -1.21
C ILE A 51 12.74 -9.18 -2.31
N GLU A 52 14.07 -9.13 -2.13
CA GLU A 52 15.04 -9.64 -3.10
C GLU A 52 14.91 -11.15 -3.31
N ALA A 53 14.73 -11.91 -2.23
CA ALA A 53 14.48 -13.34 -2.30
C ALA A 53 13.16 -13.65 -3.02
N ALA A 54 12.11 -12.88 -2.75
CA ALA A 54 10.83 -13.00 -3.45
C ALA A 54 10.96 -12.69 -4.95
N CYS A 55 11.64 -11.60 -5.32
CA CYS A 55 11.89 -11.24 -6.72
C CYS A 55 12.65 -12.36 -7.45
N THR A 56 13.69 -12.90 -6.81
CA THR A 56 14.50 -14.00 -7.36
C THR A 56 13.65 -15.27 -7.56
N ARG A 57 12.86 -15.63 -6.55
CA ARG A 57 12.04 -16.85 -6.57
C ARG A 57 10.87 -16.78 -7.56
N LEU A 58 10.29 -15.60 -7.72
CA LEU A 58 9.15 -15.38 -8.61
C LEU A 58 9.59 -14.98 -10.03
N ASN A 59 10.88 -14.69 -10.24
CA ASN A 59 11.42 -14.14 -11.49
C ASN A 59 10.66 -12.87 -11.93
N ARG A 60 10.50 -11.93 -11.00
CA ARG A 60 9.77 -10.67 -11.20
C ARG A 60 10.61 -9.46 -10.83
N GLY A 61 10.33 -8.33 -11.48
CA GLY A 61 10.91 -7.05 -11.11
C GLY A 61 10.43 -6.59 -9.74
N ARG A 62 11.30 -5.88 -9.01
CA ARG A 62 10.98 -5.36 -7.67
C ARG A 62 9.77 -4.43 -7.68
N LEU A 63 9.69 -3.52 -8.66
CA LEU A 63 8.58 -2.57 -8.76
C LEU A 63 7.25 -3.29 -9.01
N ASP A 64 7.21 -4.27 -9.92
CA ASP A 64 6.00 -5.05 -10.21
C ASP A 64 5.51 -5.81 -8.97
N LEU A 65 6.44 -6.41 -8.21
CA LEU A 65 6.09 -7.12 -6.97
C LEU A 65 5.53 -6.17 -5.91
N LEU A 66 6.10 -4.98 -5.79
CA LEU A 66 5.67 -3.97 -4.83
C LEU A 66 4.33 -3.32 -5.24
N GLU A 67 4.09 -3.12 -6.53
CA GLU A 67 2.77 -2.67 -7.03
C GLU A 67 1.69 -3.70 -6.68
N ASP A 68 1.94 -4.99 -6.92
CA ASP A 68 1.00 -6.05 -6.54
C ASP A 68 0.78 -6.14 -5.03
N LEU A 69 1.83 -5.96 -4.23
CA LEU A 69 1.72 -5.85 -2.77
C LEU A 69 0.77 -4.71 -2.38
N GLY A 70 0.93 -3.54 -2.99
CA GLY A 70 0.05 -2.39 -2.81
C GLY A 70 -1.42 -2.70 -3.07
N ALA A 71 -1.70 -3.33 -4.21
CA ALA A 71 -3.05 -3.77 -4.55
C ALA A 71 -3.57 -4.82 -3.56
N TYR A 72 -2.75 -5.80 -3.18
CA TYR A 72 -3.11 -6.84 -2.21
C TYR A 72 -3.51 -6.26 -0.85
N LEU A 73 -2.83 -5.21 -0.37
CA LEU A 73 -3.17 -4.57 0.90
C LEU A 73 -4.63 -4.07 0.92
N THR A 74 -5.15 -3.61 -0.20
CA THR A 74 -6.56 -3.17 -0.31
C THR A 74 -7.58 -4.31 -0.26
N THR A 75 -7.14 -5.57 -0.41
CA THR A 75 -8.00 -6.74 -0.20
C THR A 75 -8.25 -7.00 1.28
N ARG A 76 -7.41 -6.46 2.18
CA ARG A 76 -7.59 -6.55 3.62
C ARG A 76 -8.64 -5.53 4.05
N GLU A 77 -9.81 -6.00 4.49
CA GLU A 77 -10.95 -5.13 4.84
C GLU A 77 -10.58 -4.03 5.85
N ALA A 78 -9.72 -4.30 6.83
CA ALA A 78 -9.27 -3.28 7.79
C ALA A 78 -8.51 -2.12 7.10
N VAL A 79 -7.57 -2.44 6.19
CA VAL A 79 -6.81 -1.43 5.44
C VAL A 79 -7.73 -0.69 4.47
N ARG A 80 -8.54 -1.43 3.72
CA ARG A 80 -9.52 -0.85 2.79
C ARG A 80 -10.46 0.14 3.47
N ARG A 81 -11.02 -0.22 4.64
CA ARG A 81 -11.91 0.64 5.42
C ARG A 81 -11.21 1.89 5.94
N LEU A 82 -9.96 1.76 6.39
CA LEU A 82 -9.15 2.90 6.81
C LEU A 82 -8.91 3.88 5.65
N LEU A 83 -8.58 3.37 4.47
CA LEU A 83 -8.40 4.18 3.27
C LEU A 83 -9.73 4.82 2.81
N ARG A 84 -10.85 4.08 2.92
CA ARG A 84 -12.21 4.57 2.64
C ARG A 84 -12.69 5.66 3.59
N TYR A 85 -12.18 5.67 4.83
CA TYR A 85 -12.45 6.76 5.75
C TYR A 85 -11.85 8.09 5.28
N GLY A 86 -10.89 8.05 4.35
CA GLY A 86 -10.23 9.23 3.81
C GLY A 86 -11.12 10.14 2.96
N GLY A 87 -12.23 9.66 2.39
CA GLY A 87 -13.04 10.50 1.50
C GLY A 87 -14.33 9.86 1.03
N ARG A 88 -15.24 10.68 0.50
CA ARG A 88 -16.52 10.22 -0.07
C ARG A 88 -16.38 9.78 -1.53
N ASP A 89 -15.41 10.35 -2.23
CA ASP A 89 -15.04 10.02 -3.60
C ASP A 89 -13.51 9.86 -3.73
N PHE A 90 -13.06 9.53 -4.94
CA PHE A 90 -11.64 9.28 -5.19
C PHE A 90 -10.77 10.51 -4.99
N VAL A 91 -11.26 11.71 -5.31
CA VAL A 91 -10.48 12.96 -5.15
C VAL A 91 -10.34 13.32 -3.67
N ASP A 92 -11.43 13.21 -2.90
CA ASP A 92 -11.39 13.36 -1.44
C ASP A 92 -10.39 12.38 -0.81
N PHE A 93 -10.39 11.12 -1.28
CA PHE A 93 -9.39 10.13 -0.87
C PHE A 93 -7.96 10.56 -1.17
N LEU A 94 -7.67 11.00 -2.39
CA LEU A 94 -6.32 11.47 -2.76
C LEU A 94 -5.87 12.59 -1.83
N ARG A 95 -6.72 13.59 -1.58
CA ARG A 95 -6.42 14.71 -0.66
C ARG A 95 -6.13 14.25 0.77
N SER A 96 -6.81 13.20 1.21
CA SER A 96 -6.62 12.63 2.55
C SER A 96 -5.31 11.86 2.74
N LEU A 97 -4.59 11.52 1.66
CA LEU A 97 -3.32 10.79 1.73
C LEU A 97 -2.26 11.59 2.49
N ASN A 98 -2.25 12.91 2.36
CA ASN A 98 -1.35 13.81 3.11
C ASN A 98 -1.51 13.63 4.62
N GLU A 99 -2.73 13.35 5.09
CA GLU A 99 -3.04 13.18 6.50
C GLU A 99 -2.89 11.73 6.98
N LEU A 100 -2.67 10.77 6.07
CA LEU A 100 -2.61 9.35 6.41
C LEU A 100 -1.44 9.02 7.32
N GLN A 101 -0.26 9.58 7.02
CA GLN A 101 0.94 9.35 7.82
C GLN A 101 0.76 9.91 9.24
N GLY A 102 0.28 11.16 9.37
CA GLY A 102 0.03 11.79 10.67
C GLY A 102 -0.98 11.00 11.52
N ARG A 103 -2.08 10.57 10.92
CA ARG A 103 -3.07 9.71 11.61
C ARG A 103 -2.48 8.37 12.05
N THR A 104 -1.63 7.78 11.21
CA THR A 104 -1.02 6.49 11.51
C THR A 104 0.01 6.60 12.63
N GLN A 105 0.85 7.65 12.61
CA GLN A 105 1.83 7.90 13.67
C GLN A 105 1.13 8.11 15.02
N MET A 106 0.02 8.85 15.05
CA MET A 106 -0.75 9.04 16.29
C MET A 106 -1.36 7.73 16.85
N ALA A 107 -1.61 6.74 16.00
CA ALA A 107 -2.21 5.46 16.40
C ALA A 107 -1.16 4.36 16.64
N LEU A 108 -0.03 4.41 15.93
CA LEU A 108 1.00 3.39 15.86
C LEU A 108 2.39 4.05 15.79
N ASP A 109 2.92 4.45 16.95
CA ASP A 109 4.20 5.16 17.07
C ASP A 109 5.40 4.42 16.45
N TYR A 110 5.30 3.11 16.23
CA TYR A 110 6.38 2.25 15.73
C TYR A 110 6.27 1.89 14.24
N LEU A 111 5.25 2.38 13.53
CA LEU A 111 5.09 2.14 12.10
C LEU A 111 5.64 3.31 11.27
N HIS A 112 6.72 3.03 10.53
CA HIS A 112 7.37 4.01 9.67
C HIS A 112 6.77 4.00 8.27
N LEU A 113 5.71 4.80 8.06
CA LEU A 113 5.14 5.06 6.74
C LEU A 113 5.86 6.23 6.03
N PRO A 114 5.88 6.25 4.69
CA PRO A 114 6.40 7.37 3.93
C PRO A 114 5.61 8.66 4.22
N GLU A 115 6.28 9.81 4.11
CA GLU A 115 5.60 11.09 4.03
C GLU A 115 5.00 11.24 2.63
N LEU A 116 3.73 11.66 2.58
CA LEU A 116 2.97 11.78 1.35
C LEU A 116 2.61 13.25 1.12
N PHE A 117 2.89 13.75 -0.08
CA PHE A 117 2.51 15.09 -0.49
C PHE A 117 1.80 15.06 -1.84
N LEU A 118 0.50 15.29 -1.82
CA LEU A 118 -0.32 15.47 -3.00
C LEU A 118 -0.20 16.92 -3.49
N LEU A 119 0.25 17.07 -4.72
CA LEU A 119 0.29 18.32 -5.47
C LEU A 119 -0.86 18.32 -6.49
N GLU A 120 -1.74 19.30 -6.41
CA GLU A 120 -2.82 19.49 -7.39
C GLU A 120 -2.27 20.26 -8.60
N GLY A 121 -2.35 19.64 -9.78
CA GLY A 121 -1.99 20.25 -11.06
C GLY A 121 -3.19 20.90 -11.74
N GLU A 122 -3.06 21.15 -13.04
CA GLU A 122 -4.18 21.62 -13.86
C GLU A 122 -5.14 20.47 -14.20
N LYS A 123 -6.46 20.74 -14.15
CA LYS A 123 -7.54 19.89 -14.69
C LYS A 123 -7.37 18.39 -14.44
N ASP A 124 -7.84 17.93 -13.28
CA ASP A 124 -7.91 16.50 -12.95
C ASP A 124 -6.54 15.78 -12.94
N HIS A 125 -5.44 16.55 -12.91
CA HIS A 125 -4.09 16.05 -12.77
C HIS A 125 -3.59 16.24 -11.34
N PHE A 126 -2.97 15.21 -10.79
CA PHE A 126 -2.34 15.23 -9.47
C PHE A 126 -0.96 14.59 -9.55
N ALA A 127 -0.04 15.05 -8.71
CA ALA A 127 1.21 14.35 -8.47
C ALA A 127 1.29 13.98 -6.99
N LEU A 128 1.65 12.74 -6.70
CA LEU A 128 1.91 12.29 -5.33
C LEU A 128 3.43 12.14 -5.14
N GLU A 129 4.02 12.96 -4.30
CA GLU A 129 5.39 12.77 -3.83
C GLU A 129 5.41 11.81 -2.64
N VAL A 130 6.36 10.89 -2.66
CA VAL A 130 6.53 9.83 -1.68
C VAL A 130 7.94 9.91 -1.13
N ARG A 131 8.07 10.39 0.11
CA ARG A 131 9.37 10.51 0.79
C ARG A 131 9.50 9.41 1.83
N ALA A 132 10.50 8.57 1.65
CA ALA A 132 10.77 7.44 2.53
C ALA A 132 12.27 7.24 2.71
N ALA A 133 12.66 6.62 3.81
CA ALA A 133 14.05 6.20 4.03
C ALA A 133 14.48 5.10 3.04
N GLN A 134 13.54 4.22 2.67
CA GLN A 134 13.78 3.08 1.79
C GLN A 134 12.99 3.23 0.48
N PRO A 135 13.58 2.91 -0.69
CA PRO A 135 12.90 3.02 -1.98
C PRO A 135 11.87 1.89 -2.20
N GLY A 136 10.89 2.15 -3.06
CA GLY A 136 9.86 1.20 -3.47
C GLY A 136 8.46 1.52 -2.93
N TRP A 137 8.32 2.50 -2.04
CA TRP A 137 7.01 2.94 -1.56
C TRP A 137 6.17 3.55 -2.67
N GLY A 138 6.79 4.19 -3.66
CA GLY A 138 6.12 4.67 -4.86
C GLY A 138 5.36 3.55 -5.58
N ALA A 139 6.00 2.40 -5.80
CA ALA A 139 5.35 1.24 -6.42
C ALA A 139 4.21 0.68 -5.56
N VAL A 140 4.42 0.54 -4.25
CA VAL A 140 3.36 0.10 -3.31
C VAL A 140 2.15 1.04 -3.38
N LEU A 141 2.38 2.35 -3.38
CA LEU A 141 1.31 3.34 -3.47
C LEU A 141 0.65 3.36 -4.84
N ALA A 142 1.37 3.11 -5.94
CA ALA A 142 0.77 3.01 -7.27
C ALA A 142 -0.30 1.92 -7.30
N GLY A 143 0.03 0.72 -6.81
CA GLY A 143 -0.91 -0.41 -6.79
C GLY A 143 -2.07 -0.20 -5.83
N LEU A 144 -1.79 0.36 -4.65
CA LEU A 144 -2.82 0.72 -3.67
C LEU A 144 -3.80 1.75 -4.23
N VAL A 145 -3.29 2.85 -4.78
CA VAL A 145 -4.12 3.94 -5.31
C VAL A 145 -4.92 3.46 -6.53
N ARG A 146 -4.34 2.61 -7.38
CA ARG A 146 -5.05 2.00 -8.52
C ARG A 146 -6.21 1.13 -8.06
N ALA A 147 -5.98 0.23 -7.11
CA ALA A 147 -7.05 -0.60 -6.54
C ALA A 147 -8.12 0.24 -5.83
N MET A 148 -7.73 1.35 -5.19
CA MET A 148 -8.69 2.28 -4.56
C MET A 148 -9.51 3.08 -5.59
N ALA A 149 -8.93 3.45 -6.73
CA ALA A 149 -9.66 4.07 -7.84
C ALA A 149 -10.80 3.15 -8.32
N ASP A 150 -10.48 1.88 -8.56
CA ASP A 150 -11.47 0.85 -8.91
C ASP A 150 -12.51 0.69 -7.81
N ASP A 151 -12.10 0.67 -6.54
CA ASP A 151 -13.03 0.57 -5.42
C ASP A 151 -14.03 1.74 -5.46
N TYR A 152 -13.57 2.97 -5.78
CA TYR A 152 -14.42 4.19 -5.84
C TYR A 152 -15.22 4.28 -7.14
N GLY A 153 -14.92 3.43 -8.12
CA GLY A 153 -15.50 3.51 -9.46
C GLY A 153 -14.96 4.67 -10.30
N ALA A 154 -13.78 5.19 -9.96
CA ALA A 154 -13.09 6.25 -10.70
C ALA A 154 -12.17 5.67 -11.77
N LEU A 155 -12.16 6.28 -12.96
CA LEU A 155 -11.21 5.93 -14.02
C LEU A 155 -10.02 6.89 -13.95
N ALA A 156 -8.88 6.39 -13.47
CA ALA A 156 -7.66 7.18 -13.37
C ALA A 156 -6.47 6.47 -14.04
N LEU A 157 -5.66 7.24 -14.77
CA LEU A 157 -4.33 6.81 -15.19
C LEU A 157 -3.35 7.10 -14.05
N ILE A 158 -2.68 6.07 -13.56
CA ILE A 158 -1.73 6.15 -12.45
C ILE A 158 -0.40 5.57 -12.94
N GLU A 159 0.66 6.37 -12.87
CA GLU A 159 1.98 6.04 -13.40
C GLU A 159 3.04 6.39 -12.36
N LEU A 160 3.90 5.43 -12.03
CA LEU A 160 5.15 5.72 -11.34
C LEU A 160 6.09 6.39 -12.33
N ILE A 161 6.47 7.63 -12.06
CA ILE A 161 7.34 8.43 -12.92
C ILE A 161 8.74 8.53 -12.31
N ASP A 162 9.68 9.07 -13.09
CA ASP A 162 11.05 9.28 -12.62
C ASP A 162 11.07 10.05 -11.28
N PRO A 163 11.88 9.60 -10.31
CA PRO A 163 11.99 10.28 -9.03
C PRO A 163 12.52 11.71 -9.22
N ALA A 164 12.26 12.56 -8.23
CA ALA A 164 12.87 13.88 -8.19
C ALA A 164 14.40 13.77 -8.02
N PRO A 165 15.17 14.84 -8.32
CA PRO A 165 16.64 14.81 -8.23
C PRO A 165 17.19 14.45 -6.83
N ASP A 166 16.39 14.63 -5.78
CA ASP A 166 16.73 14.28 -4.40
C ASP A 166 16.40 12.81 -4.04
N GLY A 167 15.88 12.03 -5.00
CA GLY A 167 15.48 10.64 -4.81
C GLY A 167 14.03 10.45 -4.39
N THR A 168 13.24 11.52 -4.21
CA THR A 168 11.82 11.42 -3.86
C THR A 168 11.04 10.70 -4.96
N GLU A 169 10.38 9.59 -4.64
CA GLU A 169 9.54 8.85 -5.59
C GLU A 169 8.27 9.63 -5.92
N ARG A 170 7.76 9.52 -7.16
CA ARG A 170 6.60 10.29 -7.61
C ARG A 170 5.61 9.47 -8.42
N LEU A 171 4.32 9.67 -8.14
CA LEU A 171 3.23 9.17 -8.98
C LEU A 171 2.59 10.32 -9.75
N SER A 172 2.36 10.12 -11.03
CA SER A 172 1.47 10.95 -11.86
C SER A 172 0.08 10.33 -11.86
N LEU A 173 -0.94 11.11 -11.54
CA LEU A 173 -2.33 10.68 -11.53
C LEU A 173 -3.14 11.59 -12.45
N ARG A 174 -3.85 11.02 -13.41
CA ARG A 174 -4.78 11.74 -14.28
C ARG A 174 -6.15 11.10 -14.19
N LEU A 175 -7.10 11.84 -13.66
CA LEU A 175 -8.48 11.40 -13.53
C LEU A 175 -9.21 11.66 -14.86
N LEU A 176 -9.73 10.60 -15.47
CA LEU A 176 -10.41 10.62 -16.75
C LEU A 176 -11.93 10.67 -16.58
N ASP A 177 -12.44 10.04 -15.52
CA ASP A 177 -13.85 10.07 -15.12
C ASP A 177 -13.98 9.80 -13.61
N HIS A 178 -14.86 10.56 -12.96
CA HIS A 178 -15.16 10.47 -11.52
C HIS A 178 -16.21 9.39 -11.21
N SER A 179 -16.88 8.83 -12.22
CA SER A 179 -18.07 7.97 -12.07
C SER A 179 -18.17 6.85 -13.12
N HIS A 180 -17.03 6.28 -13.51
CA HIS A 180 -16.96 5.28 -14.58
C HIS A 180 -17.70 3.97 -14.23
N SER A 181 -17.84 3.63 -12.94
CA SER A 181 -18.64 2.50 -12.49
C SER A 181 -19.23 2.69 -11.08
N ARG A 182 -20.23 1.87 -10.71
CA ARG A 182 -20.76 1.84 -9.34
C ARG A 182 -19.67 1.23 -8.44
N GLY A 183 -18.93 2.06 -7.72
CA GLY A 183 -17.90 1.62 -6.77
C GLY A 183 -18.40 0.58 -5.76
N ARG A 184 -17.49 -0.17 -5.15
CA ARG A 184 -17.85 -1.20 -4.16
C ARG A 184 -18.57 -0.56 -2.98
N ALA A 185 -19.66 -1.18 -2.55
CA ALA A 185 -20.44 -0.71 -1.40
C ALA A 185 -19.55 -0.56 -0.15
N PHE A 186 -19.79 0.51 0.60
CA PHE A 186 -19.09 0.81 1.84
C PHE A 186 -20.13 1.18 2.90
N GLU A 187 -20.19 0.39 3.96
CA GLU A 187 -21.06 0.63 5.13
C GLU A 187 -20.17 0.89 6.36
N LEU A 188 -20.40 2.03 7.02
CA LEU A 188 -19.60 2.49 8.17
C LEU A 188 -19.89 1.73 9.47
N SER A 189 -20.99 0.97 9.55
CA SER A 189 -21.36 0.23 10.76
C SER A 189 -22.36 -0.89 10.44
N HIS A 190 -22.15 -2.09 11.02
CA HIS A 190 -23.31 -2.86 11.46
C HIS A 190 -23.83 -2.14 12.70
N ALA A 191 -25.02 -1.54 12.61
CA ALA A 191 -25.73 -1.13 13.82
C ALA A 191 -25.96 -2.39 14.66
N VAL A 192 -25.18 -2.58 15.72
CA VAL A 192 -25.54 -3.50 16.79
C VAL A 192 -26.77 -2.88 17.42
N GLY A 193 -27.94 -3.37 17.01
CA GLY A 193 -29.21 -3.02 17.62
C GLY A 193 -29.15 -3.38 19.10
N GLY A 194 -28.94 -2.37 19.94
CA GLY A 194 -29.20 -2.47 21.37
C GLY A 194 -30.70 -2.61 21.57
N ALA A 195 -31.17 -3.85 21.69
CA ALA A 195 -32.48 -4.12 22.26
C ALA A 195 -32.39 -3.84 23.76
N GLY A 196 -33.00 -2.73 24.18
CA GLY A 196 -33.49 -2.53 25.54
C GLY A 196 -34.91 -3.07 25.68
#